data_AF-A0A522MYJ6-F1
#
_entry.id   AF-A0A522MYJ6-F1
#
_cell.length_a   1.000
_cell.length_b   1.000
_cell.length_c   1.000
_cell.angle_alpha   90.00
_cell.angle_beta   90.00
_cell.angle_gamma   90.00
#
_symmetry.space_group_name_H-M   'P 1'
#
loop_
_entity.id
_entity.type
_entity.pdbx_description
1 polymer ?
#
loop_
_entity_poly.entity_id
_entity_poly.type
_entity_poly.pdbx_seq_one_letter_code
_entity_poly.pdbx_strand_id
1 'polypeptide(L)' 'STDTESSGFPPGATLCQKCNTQALVLMDGCQTCLNCGYSKCG' A
#
# COMPACT_ATOMS: atom_id res chain seq x y z
N SER A 1 5.95 22.90 3.81
CA SER A 1 4.82 22.06 3.37
C SER A 1 4.78 20.86 4.29
N THR A 2 3.85 20.86 5.24
CA THR A 2 3.72 19.79 6.23
C THR A 2 2.98 18.65 5.57
N ASP A 3 3.73 17.76 4.92
CA ASP A 3 3.18 16.56 4.31
C ASP A 3 2.61 15.70 5.44
N THR A 4 1.30 15.54 5.38
CA THR A 4 0.48 15.02 6.47
C THR A 4 0.81 13.55 6.69
N GLU A 5 1.65 13.28 7.69
CA GLU A 5 1.81 11.97 8.34
C GLU A 5 0.51 11.63 9.09
N SER A 6 -0.53 11.34 8.33
CA SER A 6 -1.72 10.65 8.80
C SER A 6 -1.93 9.49 7.86
N SER A 7 -1.03 8.50 7.94
CA SER A 7 -1.23 7.08 7.61
C SER A 7 -2.46 6.79 6.74
N GLY A 8 -2.48 7.32 5.51
CA GLY A 8 -3.68 7.44 4.68
C GLY A 8 -4.07 6.18 3.91
N PHE A 9 -3.58 5.02 4.36
CA PHE A 9 -3.85 3.74 3.72
C PHE A 9 -5.04 3.06 4.41
N PRO A 10 -5.92 2.38 3.65
CA PRO A 10 -7.14 1.81 4.22
C PRO A 10 -6.82 0.73 5.28
N PRO A 11 -7.68 0.55 6.30
CA PRO A 11 -7.56 -0.55 7.25
C PRO A 11 -7.76 -1.87 6.49
N GLY A 12 -6.68 -2.60 6.27
CA GLY A 12 -6.63 -3.74 5.34
C GLY A 12 -5.39 -3.69 4.43
N ALA A 13 -4.72 -2.53 4.37
CA ALA A 13 -3.38 -2.44 3.82
C ALA A 13 -2.40 -3.28 4.67
N THR A 14 -1.62 -4.10 3.99
CA THR A 14 -0.54 -4.91 4.55
C THR A 14 0.82 -4.28 4.24
N LEU A 15 1.86 -4.82 4.85
CA LEU A 15 3.23 -4.34 4.64
C LEU A 15 3.72 -4.72 3.23
N CYS A 16 3.99 -3.70 2.41
CA CYS A 16 4.64 -3.89 1.12
C CYS A 16 6.07 -4.37 1.32
N GLN A 17 6.39 -5.54 0.77
CA GLN A 17 7.74 -6.11 0.84
C GLN A 17 8.79 -5.35 0.00
N LYS A 18 8.35 -4.43 -0.87
CA LYS A 18 9.24 -3.65 -1.75
C LYS A 18 9.76 -2.38 -1.10
N CYS A 19 8.88 -1.65 -0.40
CA CYS A 19 9.20 -0.36 0.21
C CYS A 19 9.03 -0.35 1.74
N ASN A 20 8.71 -1.50 2.34
CA ASN A 20 8.43 -1.67 3.78
C ASN A 20 7.40 -0.68 4.34
N THR A 21 6.38 -0.34 3.55
CA THR A 21 5.30 0.56 3.95
C THR A 21 3.98 -0.19 4.01
N GLN A 22 3.17 0.10 5.02
CA GLN A 22 1.87 -0.53 5.24
C GLN A 22 0.80 0.09 4.31
N ALA A 23 0.98 -0.15 3.02
CA ALA A 23 0.24 0.48 1.93
C ALA A 23 -0.18 -0.54 0.84
N LEU A 24 0.03 -1.83 1.08
CA LEU A 24 -0.27 -2.90 0.13
C LEU A 24 -1.72 -3.38 0.31
N VAL A 25 -2.60 -3.08 -0.62
CA VAL A 25 -4.01 -3.49 -0.57
C VAL A 25 -4.26 -4.65 -1.53
N LEU A 26 -5.21 -5.52 -1.20
CA LEU A 26 -5.70 -6.54 -2.13
C LEU A 26 -6.99 -6.01 -2.78
N MET A 27 -6.92 -5.66 -4.06
CA MET A 27 -8.08 -5.26 -4.86
C MET A 27 -8.21 -6.23 -6.02
N ASP A 28 -9.41 -6.81 -6.19
CA ASP A 28 -9.73 -7.72 -7.30
C ASP A 28 -8.78 -8.92 -7.43
N GLY A 29 -8.21 -9.38 -6.30
CA GLY A 29 -7.25 -10.48 -6.26
C GLY A 29 -5.80 -10.08 -6.57
N CYS A 30 -5.53 -8.81 -6.90
CA CYS A 30 -4.20 -8.27 -7.10
C CYS A 30 -3.72 -7.50 -5.86
N GLN A 31 -2.48 -7.74 -5.43
CA GLN A 31 -1.82 -6.97 -4.39
C GLN A 31 -1.25 -5.70 -5.01
N THR A 32 -1.73 -4.52 -4.60
CA THR A 32 -1.30 -3.23 -5.13
C THR A 32 -0.83 -2.32 -4.00
N CYS A 33 0.39 -1.79 -4.10
CA CYS A 33 0.97 -0.89 -3.12
C CYS A 33 0.71 0.54 -3.53
N LEU A 34 -0.08 1.23 -2.72
CA LEU A 34 -0.43 2.64 -2.93
C LEU A 34 0.74 3.59 -2.65
N ASN A 35 1.80 3.12 -1.98
CA ASN A 35 2.98 3.93 -1.69
C ASN A 35 4.02 3.90 -2.83
N CYS A 36 4.29 2.74 -3.42
CA CYS A 36 5.35 2.58 -4.43
C CYS A 36 4.87 2.07 -5.80
N GLY A 37 3.56 1.85 -5.96
CA GLY A 37 2.97 1.34 -7.20
C GLY A 37 3.24 -0.15 -7.48
N TYR A 38 3.79 -0.90 -6.52
CA TYR A 38 4.02 -2.34 -6.67
C TYR A 38 2.70 -3.08 -6.89
N SER A 39 2.55 -3.80 -8.00
CA SER A 39 1.36 -4.62 -8.27
C SER A 39 1.76 -6.08 -8.50
N LYS A 40 0.97 -7.01 -7.95
CA LYS A 40 1.11 -8.45 -8.16
C LYS A 40 -0.27 -9.08 -8.24
N CYS A 41 -0.67 -9.47 -9.45
CA CYS A 41 -1.87 -10.28 -9.68
C CYS A 41 -1.52 -11.76 -9.59
N GLY A 42 -2.41 -12.55 -8.99
CA GLY A 42 -2.29 -14.01 -8.89
C GLY A 42 -2.50 -14.72 -10.22
#